data_AF-A0A0L0V4M9-F1
#
_entry.id   AF-A0A0L0V4M9-F1
#
_cell.length_a   1.000
_cell.length_b   1.000
_cell.length_c   1.000
_cell.angle_alpha   90.00
_cell.angle_beta   90.00
_cell.angle_gamma   90.00
#
_symmetry.space_group_name_H-M   'P 1'
#
loop_
_entity.id
_entity.type
_entity.pdbx_description
1 polymer ?
#
loop_
_entity_poly.entity_id
_entity_poly.type
_entity_poly.pdbx_seq_one_letter_code
_entity_poly.pdbx_strand_id
1 'polypeptide(L)'
;MDPISSSQNAISKEAIPEHVQIINICEYINCHELSPKKKNLAFLKNKNDTLVNRQSKWPSSGLHLTMELVDELVTLVTRSQEGHEKWENWVLREAVNILDRQKPDSGYYPNGLYQRSTTVTAKFLNDQTTREYNHRLTRDGIPFLLNFSSKLFSRSTEEILTGVTWVRSKEQEQVGTGVLRPRLDT
;
A
#
# COMPACT_ATOMS: atom_id res chain seq x y z
N MET A 1 19.95 -25.60 64.15
CA MET A 1 20.67 -25.52 62.86
C MET A 1 19.65 -25.07 61.84
N ASP A 2 19.56 -23.76 61.65
CA ASP A 2 18.68 -23.16 60.64
C ASP A 2 19.53 -22.80 59.43
N PRO A 3 19.13 -23.12 58.19
CA PRO A 3 19.89 -22.74 57.02
C PRO A 3 19.64 -21.27 56.71
N ILE A 4 20.73 -20.50 56.71
CA ILE A 4 20.80 -19.11 56.29
C ILE A 4 20.27 -19.01 54.85
N SER A 5 19.19 -18.25 54.69
CA SER A 5 18.65 -17.82 53.40
C SER A 5 19.74 -17.04 52.65
N SER A 6 20.37 -17.70 51.67
CA SER A 6 21.20 -17.02 50.68
C SER A 6 20.27 -16.32 49.70
N SER A 7 19.98 -15.06 50.00
CA SER A 7 19.31 -14.13 49.10
C SER A 7 20.17 -14.01 47.83
N GLN A 8 19.80 -14.76 46.79
CA GLN A 8 20.23 -14.45 45.44
C GLN A 8 19.57 -13.11 45.07
N ASN A 9 20.38 -12.05 45.09
CA ASN A 9 20.08 -10.80 44.41
C ASN A 9 19.85 -11.11 42.93
N ALA A 10 18.60 -11.40 42.58
CA ALA A 10 18.11 -11.28 41.22
C ALA A 10 18.12 -9.79 40.88
N ILE A 11 19.26 -9.30 40.40
CA ILE A 11 19.34 -8.02 39.71
C ILE A 11 18.47 -8.18 38.47
N SER A 12 17.22 -7.75 38.55
CA SER A 12 16.37 -7.52 37.40
C SER A 12 17.11 -6.52 36.52
N LYS A 13 17.72 -7.01 35.44
CA LYS A 13 18.33 -6.15 34.43
C LYS A 13 17.18 -5.34 33.84
N GLU A 14 17.03 -4.09 34.27
CA GLU A 14 16.02 -3.17 33.72
C GLU A 14 16.14 -3.20 32.20
N ALA A 15 15.04 -3.54 31.54
CA ALA A 15 15.02 -3.62 30.09
C ALA A 15 15.29 -2.23 29.53
N ILE A 16 16.41 -2.08 28.80
CA ILE A 16 16.78 -0.82 28.18
C ILE A 16 15.65 -0.41 27.22
N PRO A 17 15.09 0.82 27.33
CA PRO A 17 14.03 1.26 26.43
C PRO A 17 14.45 1.18 24.95
N GLU A 18 13.53 0.81 24.07
CA GLU A 18 13.82 0.58 22.65
C GLU A 18 14.49 1.80 21.98
N HIS A 19 13.97 3.00 22.21
CA HIS A 19 14.53 4.22 21.61
C HIS A 19 16.01 4.44 21.98
N VAL A 20 16.42 4.07 23.20
CA VAL A 20 17.83 4.14 23.63
C VAL A 20 18.68 3.14 22.86
N GLN A 21 18.16 1.93 22.63
CA GLN A 21 18.86 0.92 21.82
C GLN A 21 19.03 1.39 20.37
N ILE A 22 17.99 1.97 19.77
CA ILE A 22 18.03 2.50 18.40
C ILE A 22 19.03 3.65 18.28
N ILE A 23 19.04 4.59 19.25
CA ILE A 23 20.02 5.69 19.29
C ILE A 23 21.45 5.12 19.32
N ASN A 24 21.73 4.18 20.21
CA ASN A 24 23.06 3.57 20.33
C ASN A 24 23.50 2.87 19.03
N ILE A 25 22.58 2.21 18.32
CA ILE A 25 22.85 1.60 17.01
C ILE A 25 23.17 2.68 15.96
N CYS A 26 22.42 3.77 15.94
CA CYS A 26 22.67 4.90 15.04
C CYS A 26 24.05 5.52 15.30
N GLU A 27 24.42 5.74 16.56
CA GLU A 27 25.75 6.26 16.90
C GLU A 27 26.86 5.29 16.49
N TYR A 28 26.67 3.99 16.72
CA TYR A 28 27.61 2.98 16.23
C TYR A 28 27.77 3.03 14.70
N ILE A 29 26.68 3.20 13.94
CA ILE A 29 26.73 3.36 12.48
C ILE A 29 27.50 4.63 12.10
N ASN A 30 27.26 5.73 12.80
CA ASN A 30 27.92 7.02 12.55
C ASN A 30 29.44 6.93 12.79
N CYS A 31 29.89 6.15 13.77
CA CYS A 31 31.32 5.89 14.02
C CYS A 31 32.06 5.26 12.83
N HIS A 32 31.34 4.65 11.87
CA HIS A 32 31.90 4.07 10.64
C HIS A 32 31.73 4.97 9.41
N GLU A 33 31.51 6.27 9.57
CA GLU A 33 31.31 7.25 8.47
C GLU A 33 30.12 6.90 7.55
N LEU A 34 29.14 6.21 8.12
CA LEU A 34 27.86 5.88 7.49
C LEU A 34 26.74 6.61 8.22
N SER A 35 25.74 7.09 7.48
CA SER A 35 24.45 7.44 8.08
C SER A 35 23.54 6.21 8.09
N PRO A 36 22.50 6.15 8.94
CA PRO A 36 21.52 5.05 8.91
C PRO A 36 20.94 4.79 7.52
N LYS A 37 20.67 5.86 6.77
CA LYS A 37 20.21 5.80 5.37
C LYS A 37 21.27 5.19 4.45
N LYS A 38 22.53 5.67 4.51
CA LYS A 38 23.65 5.17 3.68
C LYS A 38 23.95 3.72 4.01
N LYS A 39 23.94 3.34 5.29
CA LYS A 39 24.11 1.96 5.76
C LYS A 39 23.02 1.05 5.20
N ASN A 40 21.75 1.40 5.34
CA ASN A 40 20.66 0.53 4.84
C ASN A 40 20.70 0.40 3.33
N LEU A 41 20.97 1.50 2.60
CA LEU A 41 21.14 1.44 1.15
C LEU A 41 22.33 0.56 0.74
N ALA A 42 23.48 0.72 1.40
CA ALA A 42 24.66 -0.10 1.16
C ALA A 42 24.41 -1.57 1.49
N PHE A 43 23.72 -1.85 2.60
CA PHE A 43 23.32 -3.20 2.99
C PHE A 43 22.45 -3.85 1.92
N LEU A 44 21.41 -3.17 1.43
CA LEU A 44 20.47 -3.73 0.44
C LEU A 44 21.08 -3.93 -0.96
N LYS A 45 22.12 -3.16 -1.32
CA LYS A 45 22.79 -3.24 -2.63
C LYS A 45 24.07 -4.10 -2.62
N ASN A 46 24.52 -4.55 -1.45
CA ASN A 46 25.78 -5.26 -1.34
C ASN A 46 25.71 -6.65 -1.98
N LYS A 47 26.76 -7.05 -2.69
CA LYS A 47 26.86 -8.36 -3.36
C LYS A 47 27.71 -9.38 -2.60
N ASN A 48 28.21 -9.04 -1.41
CA ASN A 48 28.94 -9.97 -0.56
C ASN A 48 28.02 -11.11 -0.10
N ASP A 49 28.45 -12.36 -0.25
CA ASP A 49 27.65 -13.56 0.02
C ASP A 49 27.02 -13.58 1.42
N THR A 50 27.76 -13.10 2.43
CA THR A 50 27.26 -13.04 3.82
C THR A 50 26.08 -12.08 3.95
N LEU A 51 26.10 -10.98 3.19
CA LEU A 51 25.03 -9.98 3.18
C LEU A 51 23.87 -10.42 2.30
N VAL A 52 24.13 -11.08 1.17
CA VAL A 52 23.10 -11.64 0.28
C VAL A 52 22.23 -12.65 1.03
N ASN A 53 22.83 -13.54 1.84
CA ASN A 53 22.08 -14.47 2.69
C ASN A 53 21.17 -13.74 3.71
N ARG A 54 21.60 -12.59 4.23
CA ARG A 54 20.76 -11.78 5.13
C ARG A 54 19.66 -11.04 4.38
N GLN A 55 19.92 -10.56 3.17
CA GLN A 55 18.94 -9.90 2.31
C GLN A 55 17.85 -10.87 1.84
N SER A 56 18.19 -12.13 1.54
CA SER A 56 17.23 -13.12 1.06
C SER A 56 16.11 -13.41 2.07
N LYS A 57 16.31 -13.06 3.34
CA LYS A 57 15.29 -13.15 4.40
C LYS A 57 14.16 -12.12 4.23
N TRP A 58 14.41 -10.98 3.61
CA TRP A 58 13.42 -9.91 3.44
C TRP A 58 12.19 -10.35 2.62
N PRO A 59 12.35 -10.96 1.43
CA PRO A 59 11.20 -11.46 0.68
C PRO A 59 10.63 -12.79 1.21
N SER A 60 11.40 -13.57 1.97
CA SER A 60 11.02 -14.95 2.35
C SER A 60 10.44 -15.09 3.76
N SER A 61 10.95 -14.35 4.74
CA SER A 61 10.53 -14.41 6.15
C SER A 61 10.25 -13.00 6.67
N GLY A 62 9.01 -12.74 7.10
CA GLY A 62 8.65 -11.40 7.59
C GLY A 62 8.38 -10.38 6.49
N LEU A 63 7.83 -10.83 5.34
CA LEU A 63 7.40 -9.94 4.26
C LEU A 63 6.47 -8.82 4.76
N HIS A 64 5.59 -9.10 5.72
CA HIS A 64 4.75 -8.09 6.37
C HIS A 64 5.58 -6.94 6.96
N LEU A 65 6.60 -7.26 7.77
CA LEU A 65 7.48 -6.25 8.38
C LEU A 65 8.30 -5.49 7.32
N THR A 66 8.67 -6.17 6.22
CA THR A 66 9.33 -5.51 5.10
C THR A 66 8.40 -4.50 4.43
N MET A 67 7.13 -4.85 4.22
CA MET A 67 6.13 -3.93 3.66
C MET A 67 5.81 -2.78 4.62
N GLU A 68 5.71 -3.03 5.92
CA GLU A 68 5.54 -1.99 6.94
C GLU A 68 6.71 -0.99 6.93
N LEU A 69 7.95 -1.49 6.77
CA LEU A 69 9.12 -0.62 6.59
C LEU A 69 9.04 0.20 5.30
N VAL A 70 8.51 -0.37 4.20
CA VAL A 70 8.28 0.40 2.96
C VAL A 70 7.26 1.51 3.20
N ASP A 71 6.16 1.24 3.90
CA ASP A 71 5.13 2.23 4.21
C ASP A 71 5.66 3.39 5.06
N GLU A 72 6.50 3.10 6.06
CA GLU A 72 7.18 4.13 6.86
C GLU A 72 8.17 4.95 6.02
N LEU A 73 8.92 4.30 5.12
CA LEU A 73 9.82 5.01 4.19
C LEU A 73 9.05 5.91 3.22
N VAL A 74 7.90 5.47 2.72
CA VAL A 74 7.02 6.29 1.88
C VAL A 74 6.55 7.50 2.66
N THR A 75 6.05 7.31 3.88
CA THR A 75 5.60 8.38 4.78
C THR A 75 6.71 9.41 5.03
N LEU A 76 7.96 8.98 5.17
CA LEU A 76 9.11 9.88 5.32
C LEU A 76 9.44 10.65 4.03
N VAL A 77 9.39 9.98 2.87
CA VAL A 77 9.71 10.59 1.57
C VAL A 77 8.66 11.62 1.17
N THR A 78 7.37 11.34 1.38
CA THR A 78 6.26 12.19 0.92
C THR A 78 5.96 13.39 1.84
N ARG A 79 6.77 13.64 2.88
CA ARG A 79 6.63 14.83 3.75
C ARG A 79 6.87 16.17 3.04
N SER A 80 7.56 16.12 1.90
CA SER A 80 7.88 17.30 1.09
C SER A 80 7.20 17.20 -0.26
N GLN A 81 6.90 18.35 -0.87
CA GLN A 81 6.32 18.41 -2.21
C GLN A 81 7.21 17.71 -3.25
N GLU A 82 8.52 17.99 -3.23
CA GLU A 82 9.48 17.32 -4.12
C GLU A 82 9.48 15.79 -3.91
N GLY A 83 9.41 15.36 -2.65
CA GLY A 83 9.35 13.94 -2.31
C GLY A 83 8.05 13.26 -2.78
N HIS A 84 6.92 13.97 -2.69
CA HIS A 84 5.63 13.52 -3.22
C HIS A 84 5.71 13.27 -4.73
N GLU A 85 6.20 14.25 -5.48
CA GLU A 85 6.36 14.14 -6.95
C GLU A 85 7.31 12.99 -7.34
N LYS A 86 8.41 12.81 -6.61
CA LYS A 86 9.32 11.67 -6.85
C LYS A 86 8.65 10.33 -6.56
N TRP A 87 7.83 10.26 -5.52
CA TRP A 87 7.08 9.06 -5.16
C TRP A 87 6.04 8.70 -6.21
N GLU A 88 5.23 9.66 -6.65
CA GLU A 88 4.21 9.45 -7.71
C GLU A 88 4.85 8.96 -9.01
N ASN A 89 5.95 9.58 -9.44
CA ASN A 89 6.70 9.14 -10.62
C ASN A 89 7.27 7.72 -10.44
N TRP A 90 7.71 7.37 -9.23
CA TRP A 90 8.20 6.02 -8.94
C TRP A 90 7.07 4.99 -9.01
N VAL A 91 5.91 5.27 -8.41
CA VAL A 91 4.72 4.41 -8.43
C VAL A 91 4.21 4.24 -9.86
N LEU A 92 4.12 5.32 -10.64
CA LEU A 92 3.71 5.26 -12.04
C LEU A 92 4.62 4.33 -12.86
N ARG A 93 5.94 4.47 -12.69
CA ARG A 93 6.91 3.58 -13.37
C ARG A 93 6.72 2.12 -12.97
N GLU A 94 6.52 1.82 -11.69
CA GLU A 94 6.34 0.43 -11.27
C GLU A 94 4.98 -0.14 -11.70
N ALA A 95 3.93 0.68 -11.71
CA ALA A 95 2.63 0.31 -12.27
C ALA A 95 2.76 -0.08 -13.75
N VAL A 96 3.50 0.70 -14.55
CA VAL A 96 3.79 0.35 -15.96
C VAL A 96 4.55 -0.98 -16.05
N ASN A 97 5.59 -1.19 -15.24
CA ASN A 97 6.34 -2.45 -15.22
C ASN A 97 5.45 -3.66 -14.89
N ILE A 98 4.50 -3.51 -13.97
CA ILE A 98 3.54 -4.56 -13.63
C ILE A 98 2.63 -4.86 -14.83
N LEU A 99 2.14 -3.82 -15.51
CA LEU A 99 1.29 -3.98 -16.71
C LEU A 99 2.03 -4.66 -17.85
N ASP A 100 3.32 -4.35 -18.05
CA ASP A 100 4.15 -5.02 -19.06
C ASP A 100 4.34 -6.51 -18.77
N ARG A 101 4.51 -6.88 -17.48
CA ARG A 101 4.58 -8.29 -17.04
C ARG A 101 3.25 -9.02 -17.16
N GLN A 102 2.14 -8.29 -17.06
CA GLN A 102 0.77 -8.78 -17.21
C GLN A 102 0.23 -8.50 -18.62
N LYS A 103 1.11 -8.35 -19.61
CA LYS A 103 0.63 -8.15 -20.97
C LYS A 103 -0.07 -9.43 -21.43
N PRO A 104 -1.32 -9.34 -21.91
CA PRO A 104 -2.04 -10.51 -22.37
C PRO A 104 -1.37 -11.10 -23.61
N ASP A 105 -1.61 -12.39 -23.86
CA ASP A 105 -1.16 -13.07 -25.07
C ASP A 105 -1.53 -12.26 -26.32
N SER A 106 -0.51 -12.02 -27.15
CA SER A 106 -0.66 -11.29 -28.39
C SER A 106 -1.58 -12.05 -29.36
N GLY A 107 -2.38 -11.31 -30.11
CA GLY A 107 -3.29 -11.88 -31.11
C GLY A 107 -4.74 -11.84 -30.69
N TYR A 108 -5.60 -12.26 -31.61
CA TYR A 108 -7.04 -12.12 -31.46
C TYR A 108 -7.68 -13.35 -30.83
N TYR A 109 -8.72 -13.13 -30.03
CA TYR A 109 -9.55 -14.21 -29.49
C TYR A 109 -10.05 -15.12 -30.64
N PRO A 110 -10.05 -16.46 -30.46
CA PRO A 110 -9.81 -17.17 -29.20
C PRO A 110 -8.33 -17.39 -28.84
N ASN A 111 -7.42 -17.19 -29.80
CA ASN A 111 -6.01 -17.53 -29.68
C ASN A 111 -5.18 -16.51 -28.90
N GLY A 112 -5.67 -15.28 -28.76
CA GLY A 112 -5.15 -14.27 -27.84
C GLY A 112 -6.29 -13.59 -27.09
N LEU A 113 -6.00 -12.47 -26.44
CA LEU A 113 -7.00 -11.73 -25.65
C LEU A 113 -7.38 -10.38 -26.26
N TYR A 114 -6.90 -10.07 -27.47
CA TYR A 114 -7.37 -8.89 -28.18
C TYR A 114 -8.66 -9.17 -28.94
N GLN A 115 -9.51 -8.15 -29.04
CA GLN A 115 -10.69 -8.16 -29.89
C GLN A 115 -10.67 -6.95 -30.82
N ARG A 116 -11.03 -7.14 -32.08
CA ARG A 116 -11.29 -6.02 -33.00
C ARG A 116 -12.78 -5.75 -33.03
N SER A 117 -13.16 -4.47 -32.93
CA SER A 117 -14.56 -4.07 -33.06
C SER A 117 -15.18 -4.46 -34.40
N THR A 118 -14.36 -4.62 -35.45
CA THR A 118 -14.81 -5.01 -36.80
C THR A 118 -14.94 -6.51 -37.01
N THR A 119 -14.38 -7.35 -36.12
CA THR A 119 -14.44 -8.82 -36.24
C THR A 119 -15.20 -9.47 -35.09
N VAL A 120 -15.83 -8.65 -34.23
CA VAL A 120 -16.66 -9.15 -33.14
C VAL A 120 -17.86 -9.88 -33.73
N THR A 121 -18.12 -11.10 -33.26
CA THR A 121 -19.21 -11.93 -33.77
C THR A 121 -20.32 -12.03 -32.72
N ALA A 122 -21.56 -12.30 -33.15
CA ALA A 122 -22.66 -12.59 -32.23
C ALA A 122 -22.33 -13.74 -31.27
N LYS A 123 -21.51 -14.72 -31.72
CA LYS A 123 -20.98 -15.80 -30.88
C LYS A 123 -20.11 -15.28 -29.73
N PHE A 124 -19.27 -14.27 -29.98
CA PHE A 124 -18.45 -13.68 -28.93
C PHE A 124 -19.28 -12.94 -27.89
N LEU A 125 -20.33 -12.25 -28.33
CA LEU A 125 -21.26 -11.51 -27.47
C LEU A 125 -22.24 -12.42 -26.71
N ASN A 126 -22.16 -13.74 -26.89
CA ASN A 126 -22.92 -14.67 -26.08
C ASN A 126 -22.38 -14.68 -24.64
N ASP A 127 -23.29 -14.84 -23.66
CA ASP A 127 -22.99 -14.81 -22.23
C ASP A 127 -21.90 -15.80 -21.82
N GLN A 128 -21.88 -16.99 -22.42
CA GLN A 128 -20.88 -18.01 -22.09
C GLN A 128 -19.48 -17.59 -22.55
N THR A 129 -19.38 -17.12 -23.79
CA THR A 129 -18.12 -16.74 -24.44
C THR A 129 -17.56 -15.45 -23.85
N THR A 130 -18.44 -14.52 -23.50
CA THR A 130 -18.10 -13.28 -22.78
C THR A 130 -17.58 -13.59 -21.37
N ARG A 131 -18.23 -14.49 -20.63
CA ARG A 131 -17.76 -14.91 -19.29
C ARG A 131 -16.39 -15.56 -19.36
N GLU A 132 -16.18 -16.46 -20.31
CA GLU A 132 -14.89 -17.12 -20.51
C GLU A 132 -13.78 -16.12 -20.87
N TYR A 133 -14.06 -15.20 -21.80
CA TYR A 133 -13.15 -14.11 -22.16
C TYR A 133 -12.80 -13.23 -20.95
N ASN A 134 -13.81 -12.77 -20.19
CA ASN A 134 -13.59 -11.93 -19.02
C ASN A 134 -12.82 -12.66 -17.93
N HIS A 135 -13.07 -13.96 -17.73
CA HIS A 135 -12.32 -14.77 -16.79
C HIS A 135 -10.84 -14.85 -17.18
N ARG A 136 -10.53 -15.15 -18.46
CA ARG A 136 -9.15 -15.17 -18.97
C ARG A 136 -8.50 -13.79 -18.90
N LEU A 137 -9.20 -12.72 -19.28
CA LEU A 137 -8.66 -11.36 -19.21
C LEU A 137 -8.35 -10.92 -17.77
N THR A 138 -9.18 -11.33 -16.81
CA THR A 138 -9.03 -10.96 -15.39
C THR A 138 -7.99 -11.81 -14.67
N ARG A 139 -7.85 -13.10 -15.01
CA ARG A 139 -6.85 -13.98 -14.38
C ARG A 139 -5.49 -13.95 -15.07
N ASP A 140 -5.50 -14.06 -16.39
CA ASP A 140 -4.32 -14.39 -17.19
C ASP A 140 -3.84 -13.21 -18.04
N GLY A 141 -4.71 -12.23 -18.26
CA GLY A 141 -4.39 -10.98 -18.95
C GLY A 141 -3.87 -9.93 -17.98
N ILE A 142 -4.74 -9.00 -17.59
CA ILE A 142 -4.41 -7.73 -16.93
C ILE A 142 -5.03 -7.57 -15.53
N PRO A 143 -4.85 -8.53 -14.59
CA PRO A 143 -5.47 -8.46 -13.26
C PRO A 143 -5.17 -7.17 -12.51
N PHE A 144 -3.95 -6.64 -12.60
CA PHE A 144 -3.55 -5.41 -11.91
C PHE A 144 -4.34 -4.21 -12.42
N LEU A 145 -4.44 -4.03 -13.75
CA LEU A 145 -5.18 -2.89 -14.32
C LEU A 145 -6.65 -2.92 -13.93
N LEU A 146 -7.26 -4.10 -14.02
CA LEU A 146 -8.68 -4.29 -13.72
C LEU A 146 -8.96 -4.06 -12.22
N ASN A 147 -8.12 -4.61 -11.34
CA ASN A 147 -8.25 -4.38 -9.90
C ASN A 147 -7.97 -2.91 -9.54
N PHE A 148 -6.98 -2.28 -10.16
CA PHE A 148 -6.67 -0.87 -9.96
C PHE A 148 -7.86 0.01 -10.34
N SER A 149 -8.40 -0.20 -11.55
CA SER A 149 -9.55 0.54 -12.06
C SER A 149 -10.78 0.31 -11.18
N SER A 150 -11.07 -0.94 -10.83
CA SER A 150 -12.20 -1.28 -9.95
C SER A 150 -12.09 -0.56 -8.61
N LYS A 151 -10.92 -0.59 -7.96
CA LYS A 151 -10.72 0.08 -6.67
C LYS A 151 -10.84 1.60 -6.80
N LEU A 152 -10.32 2.18 -7.88
CA LEU A 152 -10.43 3.62 -8.16
C LEU A 152 -11.90 4.03 -8.31
N PHE A 153 -12.66 3.30 -9.11
CA PHE A 153 -14.09 3.57 -9.30
C PHE A 153 -14.89 3.36 -8.01
N SER A 154 -14.62 2.30 -7.24
CA SER A 154 -15.28 2.06 -5.95
C SER A 154 -15.04 3.22 -4.97
N ARG A 155 -13.81 3.72 -4.87
CA ARG A 155 -13.48 4.88 -4.03
C ARG A 155 -14.26 6.12 -4.47
N SER A 156 -14.32 6.39 -5.78
CA SER A 156 -15.07 7.54 -6.31
C SER A 156 -16.57 7.45 -5.97
N THR A 157 -17.15 6.24 -6.02
CA THR A 157 -18.56 6.05 -5.65
C THR A 157 -18.80 6.23 -4.16
N GLU A 158 -17.86 5.78 -3.31
CA GLU A 158 -17.93 5.99 -1.86
C GLU A 158 -17.79 7.48 -1.48
N GLU A 159 -16.88 8.20 -2.12
CA GLU A 159 -16.71 9.65 -1.95
C GLU A 159 -17.94 10.44 -2.39
N ILE A 160 -18.57 10.06 -3.51
CA ILE A 160 -19.84 10.67 -3.96
C ILE A 160 -20.97 10.37 -2.95
N LEU A 161 -21.10 9.13 -2.48
CA LEU A 161 -22.15 8.76 -1.53
C LEU A 161 -21.98 9.43 -0.16
N THR A 162 -20.74 9.58 0.31
CA THR A 162 -20.42 10.31 1.56
C THR A 162 -20.65 11.81 1.41
N GLY A 163 -20.31 12.40 0.26
CA GLY A 163 -20.64 13.79 -0.06
C GLY A 163 -22.14 14.06 -0.12
N VAL A 164 -22.90 13.19 -0.80
CA VAL A 164 -24.37 13.30 -0.92
C VAL A 164 -25.07 13.13 0.43
N THR A 165 -24.61 12.20 1.27
CA THR A 165 -25.17 12.02 2.62
C THR A 165 -24.88 13.21 3.53
N TRP A 166 -23.68 13.81 3.46
CA TRP A 166 -23.34 15.02 4.20
C TRP A 166 -24.20 16.23 3.78
N VAL A 167 -24.37 16.45 2.48
CA VAL A 167 -25.23 17.53 1.94
C VAL A 167 -26.68 17.35 2.40
N ARG A 168 -27.20 16.11 2.34
CA ARG A 168 -28.56 15.79 2.78
C ARG A 168 -28.75 16.00 4.28
N SER A 169 -27.75 15.66 5.12
CA SER A 169 -27.78 15.96 6.55
C SER A 169 -27.80 17.47 6.84
N LYS A 170 -27.07 18.27 6.05
CA LYS A 170 -27.06 19.73 6.18
C LYS A 170 -28.36 20.39 5.71
N GLU A 171 -29.00 19.87 4.67
CA GLU A 171 -30.33 20.34 4.24
C GLU A 171 -31.41 20.04 5.30
N GLN A 172 -31.38 18.88 5.95
CA GLN A 172 -32.30 18.55 7.04
C GLN A 172 -32.10 19.45 8.28
N GLU A 173 -30.87 19.86 8.57
CA GLU A 173 -30.53 20.79 9.65
C GLU A 173 -31.04 22.22 9.36
N GLN A 174 -31.03 22.65 8.09
CA GLN A 174 -31.56 23.94 7.65
C GLN A 174 -33.10 23.97 7.60
N VAL A 175 -33.75 22.87 7.22
CA VAL A 175 -35.21 22.77 7.24
C VAL A 175 -35.76 22.76 8.68
N GLY A 176 -34.99 22.23 9.65
CA GLY A 176 -35.36 22.23 11.07
C GLY A 176 -35.23 23.57 11.80
N THR A 177 -34.57 24.57 11.22
CA THR A 177 -34.35 25.90 11.85
C THR A 177 -35.25 27.01 11.30
N GLY A 178 -36.06 26.72 10.28
CA GLY A 178 -37.06 27.63 9.71
C GLY A 178 -38.38 27.66 10.48
N VAL A 179 -38.38 27.88 11.80
CA VAL A 179 -39.62 28.13 12.56
C VAL A 179 -39.95 29.63 12.49
N LEU A 180 -41.06 29.92 11.82
CA LEU A 180 -41.74 31.22 11.70
C LEU A 180 -41.83 31.92 13.07
N ARG A 181 -41.27 33.14 13.18
CA ARG A 181 -41.57 34.03 14.33
C ARG A 181 -43.03 34.51 14.21
N PRO A 182 -43.87 34.39 15.26
CA PRO A 182 -45.18 35.01 15.25
C PRO A 182 -45.06 36.53 15.29
N ARG A 183 -45.82 37.19 14.42
CA ARG A 183 -46.07 38.63 14.47
C ARG A 183 -46.94 38.88 15.71
N LEU A 184 -46.41 39.59 16.69
CA LEU A 184 -47.17 40.07 17.84
C LEU A 184 -47.94 41.31 17.40
N ASP A 185 -49.25 41.17 17.27
CA ASP A 185 -50.18 42.29 17.13
C ASP A 185 -50.22 43.05 18.48
N THR A 186 -50.11 44.38 18.40
CA THR A 186 -50.50 45.34 19.45
C THR A 186 -51.40 46.38 18.80
#